data_AF-A0A7C2A1D0-F1
#
_entry.id   AF-A0A7C2A1D0-F1
#
_cell.length_a   1.000
_cell.length_b   1.000
_cell.length_c   1.000
_cell.angle_alpha   90.00
_cell.angle_beta   90.00
_cell.angle_gamma   90.00
#
_symmetry.space_group_name_H-M   'P 1'
#
loop_
_entity.id
_entity.type
_entity.pdbx_description
1 polymer ?
#
loop_
_entity_poly.entity_id
_entity_poly.type
_entity_poly.pdbx_seq_one_letter_code
_entity_poly.pdbx_strand_id
1 'polypeptide(L)'
;METVIDLSIDKLITIYENKVRQRRLDQLAKRLQKTLIFHQRERKKQILLKIRTVWRNKNEAVERLSRADWITMHIFDLQEEGELLSTIFQPFYIEAGEEGQMYALRYLSGKIGRDIIFKGATIWIQNNAIQFGKKYANMISKTTNQAIRNQIAEAIKLGENLNQVMERITKVYQAAEGYRSEMIARTEMGRAYTMSSIKQSKILGIKSWDWLGCNPVCPICGPFMDSNPHTYEEIAAFRMSTHPNCFGYDQPVVPEDFIPNEVY
;
A
#
# COMPACT_ATOMS: atom_id res chain seq x y z
N MET A 1 -40.81 7.41 -4.46
CA MET A 1 -40.92 6.95 -3.06
C MET A 1 -39.49 6.82 -2.56
N GLU A 2 -38.95 7.93 -2.02
CA GLU A 2 -37.58 7.98 -1.51
C GLU A 2 -37.52 7.13 -0.24
N THR A 3 -36.82 6.01 -0.30
CA THR A 3 -36.44 5.24 0.89
C THR A 3 -35.48 6.10 1.70
N VAL A 4 -36.02 6.78 2.71
CA VAL A 4 -35.23 7.35 3.81
C VAL A 4 -34.61 6.15 4.52
N ILE A 5 -33.32 5.92 4.29
CA ILE A 5 -32.56 4.89 5.00
C ILE A 5 -32.43 5.39 6.43
N ASP A 6 -33.22 4.82 7.35
CA ASP A 6 -33.08 5.07 8.78
C ASP A 6 -31.75 4.46 9.25
N LEU A 7 -30.72 5.28 9.31
CA LEU A 7 -29.39 4.89 9.77
C LEU A 7 -29.35 5.10 11.28
N SER A 8 -29.08 4.03 12.03
CA SER A 8 -28.82 4.16 13.47
C SER A 8 -27.70 5.18 13.74
N ILE A 9 -27.76 5.86 14.89
CA ILE A 9 -26.76 6.85 15.32
C ILE A 9 -25.34 6.26 15.24
N ASP A 10 -25.17 5.01 15.66
CA ASP A 10 -23.92 4.24 15.56
C ASP A 10 -23.37 4.14 14.13
N LYS A 11 -24.27 3.95 13.16
CA LYS A 11 -23.89 3.86 11.75
C LYS A 11 -23.49 5.23 11.19
N LEU A 12 -24.15 6.31 11.61
CA LEU A 12 -23.78 7.67 11.25
C LEU A 12 -22.43 8.11 11.83
N ILE A 13 -22.17 7.79 13.11
CA ILE A 13 -20.87 8.03 13.76
C ILE A 13 -19.77 7.28 12.99
N THR A 14 -19.99 6.00 12.70
CA THR A 14 -19.06 5.16 11.93
C THR A 14 -18.76 5.76 10.55
N ILE A 15 -19.78 6.23 9.83
CA ILE A 15 -19.60 6.90 8.53
C ILE A 15 -18.77 8.18 8.66
N TYR A 16 -19.04 8.99 9.69
CA TYR A 16 -18.30 10.22 9.95
C TYR A 16 -16.83 9.94 10.26
N GLU A 17 -16.55 9.00 11.17
CA GLU A 17 -15.19 8.59 11.51
C GLU A 17 -14.43 8.06 10.30
N ASN A 18 -15.09 7.28 9.43
CA ASN A 18 -14.52 6.81 8.18
C ASN A 18 -14.14 7.95 7.22
N LYS A 19 -14.95 9.01 7.14
CA LYS A 19 -14.61 10.20 6.33
C LYS A 19 -13.41 10.94 6.90
N VAL A 20 -13.35 11.10 8.22
CA VAL A 20 -12.20 11.74 8.89
C VAL A 20 -10.92 10.91 8.65
N ARG A 21 -11.01 9.58 8.82
CA ARG A 21 -9.94 8.64 8.50
C ARG A 21 -9.46 8.79 7.06
N GLN A 22 -10.37 8.74 6.08
CA GLN A 22 -10.01 8.86 4.66
C GLN A 22 -9.25 10.14 4.37
N ARG A 23 -9.68 11.29 4.94
CA ARG A 23 -8.97 12.56 4.76
C ARG A 23 -7.53 12.51 5.29
N ARG A 24 -7.30 11.90 6.45
CA ARG A 24 -5.95 11.77 7.02
C ARG A 24 -5.07 10.86 6.15
N LEU A 25 -5.60 9.71 5.74
CA LEU A 25 -4.88 8.79 4.85
C LEU A 25 -4.59 9.41 3.49
N ASP A 26 -5.50 10.20 2.93
CA ASP A 26 -5.29 10.95 1.70
C ASP A 26 -4.17 11.99 1.84
N GLN A 27 -4.07 12.66 2.99
CA GLN A 27 -2.97 13.60 3.25
C GLN A 27 -1.62 12.89 3.33
N LEU A 28 -1.55 11.75 4.03
CA LEU A 28 -0.34 10.91 4.08
C LEU A 28 0.03 10.39 2.69
N ALA A 29 -0.96 9.87 1.95
CA ALA A 29 -0.76 9.38 0.60
C ALA A 29 -0.26 10.48 -0.33
N LYS A 30 -0.78 11.71 -0.24
CA LYS A 30 -0.27 12.87 -1.01
C LYS A 30 1.17 13.20 -0.67
N ARG A 31 1.58 13.13 0.60
CA ARG A 31 2.97 13.35 1.01
C ARG A 31 3.89 12.26 0.46
N LEU A 32 3.51 10.99 0.63
CA LEU A 32 4.27 9.86 0.08
C LEU A 32 4.34 9.92 -1.45
N GLN A 33 3.25 10.26 -2.14
CA GLN A 33 3.22 10.44 -3.59
C GLN A 33 4.26 11.45 -4.05
N LYS A 34 4.37 12.61 -3.38
CA LYS A 34 5.40 13.63 -3.71
C LYS A 34 6.82 13.06 -3.56
N THR A 35 7.08 12.31 -2.51
CA THR A 35 8.37 11.64 -2.28
C THR A 35 8.66 10.60 -3.37
N LEU A 36 7.66 9.79 -3.74
CA LEU A 36 7.77 8.82 -4.81
C LEU A 36 8.05 9.49 -6.15
N ILE A 37 7.36 10.58 -6.49
CA ILE A 37 7.61 11.34 -7.73
C ILE A 37 9.05 11.82 -7.80
N PHE A 38 9.55 12.40 -6.70
CA PHE A 38 10.94 12.84 -6.62
C PHE A 38 11.90 11.67 -6.83
N HIS A 39 11.67 10.55 -6.14
CA HIS A 39 12.47 9.35 -6.28
C HIS A 39 12.45 8.79 -7.72
N GLN A 40 11.28 8.72 -8.36
CA GLN A 40 11.15 8.26 -9.75
C GLN A 40 11.92 9.15 -10.73
N ARG A 41 11.92 10.48 -10.51
CA ARG A 41 12.68 11.42 -11.33
C ARG A 41 14.19 11.21 -11.21
N GLU A 42 14.69 11.01 -10.00
CA GLU A 42 16.11 10.74 -9.79
C GLU A 42 16.52 9.37 -10.35
N ARG A 43 15.70 8.32 -10.13
CA ARG A 43 15.96 7.00 -10.73
C ARG A 43 15.94 7.05 -12.25
N LYS A 44 15.00 7.77 -12.87
CA LYS A 44 14.99 7.99 -14.32
C LYS A 44 16.33 8.52 -14.82
N LYS A 45 16.88 9.56 -14.18
CA LYS A 45 18.19 10.12 -14.56
C LYS A 45 19.30 9.06 -14.48
N GLN A 46 19.35 8.30 -13.38
CA GLN A 46 20.35 7.25 -13.18
C GLN A 46 20.24 6.13 -14.21
N ILE A 47 19.02 5.63 -14.47
CA ILE A 47 18.80 4.57 -15.46
C ILE A 47 19.15 5.05 -16.86
N LEU A 48 18.79 6.27 -17.25
CA LEU A 48 19.17 6.81 -18.56
C LEU A 48 20.69 6.92 -18.73
N LEU A 49 21.42 7.29 -17.68
CA LEU A 49 22.89 7.30 -17.70
C LEU A 49 23.46 5.87 -17.84
N LYS A 50 22.99 4.92 -17.03
CA LYS A 50 23.44 3.52 -17.11
C LYS A 50 23.17 2.93 -18.49
N ILE A 51 22.00 3.21 -19.09
CA ILE A 51 21.67 2.74 -20.43
C ILE A 51 22.62 3.32 -21.48
N ARG A 52 22.98 4.60 -21.42
CA ARG A 52 23.96 5.16 -22.37
C ARG A 52 25.29 4.43 -22.31
N THR A 53 25.74 4.06 -21.11
CA THR A 53 26.98 3.31 -20.90
C THR A 53 26.85 1.90 -21.46
N VAL A 54 25.80 1.17 -21.08
CA VAL A 54 25.61 -0.24 -21.40
C VAL A 54 25.24 -0.46 -22.88
N TRP A 55 24.46 0.44 -23.48
CA TRP A 55 23.99 0.33 -24.87
C TRP A 55 25.12 0.38 -25.91
N ARG A 56 26.19 1.11 -25.59
CA ARG A 56 27.38 1.26 -26.45
C ARG A 56 28.26 0.01 -26.44
N ASN A 57 28.22 -0.79 -25.38
CA ASN A 57 28.90 -2.08 -25.30
C ASN A 57 28.08 -3.16 -26.02
N LYS A 58 28.28 -3.26 -27.33
CA LYS A 58 27.59 -4.25 -28.19
C LYS A 58 28.08 -5.70 -28.02
N ASN A 59 29.23 -5.92 -27.37
CA ASN A 59 30.00 -7.16 -27.50
C ASN A 59 29.73 -8.23 -26.42
N GLU A 60 28.78 -8.04 -25.50
CA GLU A 60 28.64 -8.92 -24.33
C GLU A 60 27.23 -9.48 -24.14
N ALA A 61 26.47 -9.72 -25.22
CA ALA A 61 25.36 -10.67 -25.12
C ALA A 61 25.97 -12.07 -24.86
N VAL A 62 26.10 -12.43 -23.59
CA VAL A 62 26.54 -13.76 -23.14
C VAL A 62 25.65 -14.80 -23.82
N GLU A 63 26.21 -15.93 -24.26
CA GLU A 63 25.51 -17.01 -24.99
C GLU A 63 24.15 -17.46 -24.38
N ARG A 64 23.88 -17.10 -23.12
CA ARG A 64 22.70 -17.51 -22.35
C ARG A 64 21.62 -16.42 -22.17
N LEU A 65 21.88 -15.16 -22.52
CA LEU A 65 20.97 -14.06 -22.25
C LEU A 65 20.63 -13.29 -23.52
N SER A 66 19.36 -12.90 -23.68
CA SER A 66 19.00 -11.95 -24.71
C SER A 66 19.67 -10.60 -24.42
N ARG A 67 19.95 -9.79 -25.45
CA ARG A 67 20.54 -8.46 -25.26
C ARG A 67 19.70 -7.58 -24.33
N ALA A 68 18.37 -7.69 -24.38
CA ALA A 68 17.48 -6.97 -23.48
C ALA A 68 17.67 -7.38 -22.01
N ASP A 69 17.85 -8.67 -21.76
CA ASP A 69 18.05 -9.21 -20.41
C ASP A 69 19.40 -8.80 -19.85
N TRP A 70 20.43 -8.89 -20.69
CA TRP A 70 21.76 -8.42 -20.35
C TRP A 70 21.74 -6.92 -19.98
N ILE A 71 21.14 -6.05 -20.82
CA ILE A 71 21.01 -4.62 -20.49
C ILE A 71 20.26 -4.44 -19.17
N THR A 72 19.12 -5.12 -19.00
CA THR A 72 18.26 -4.99 -17.82
C THR A 72 19.01 -5.35 -16.53
N MET A 73 19.81 -6.42 -16.55
CA MET A 73 20.63 -6.85 -15.41
C MET A 73 21.72 -5.84 -15.02
N HIS A 74 22.21 -5.04 -15.97
CA HIS A 74 23.27 -4.06 -15.72
C HIS A 74 22.74 -2.67 -15.33
N ILE A 75 21.45 -2.40 -15.59
CA ILE A 75 20.84 -1.10 -15.23
C ILE A 75 20.10 -1.17 -13.90
N PHE A 76 19.54 -2.34 -13.53
CA PHE A 76 18.77 -2.52 -12.30
C PHE A 76 19.51 -3.34 -11.25
N ASP A 77 19.42 -2.89 -10.02
CA ASP A 77 19.70 -3.68 -8.83
C ASP A 77 18.41 -3.73 -8.00
N LEU A 78 17.72 -4.88 -8.03
CA LEU A 78 16.44 -5.06 -7.35
C LEU A 78 16.58 -4.96 -5.82
N GLN A 79 17.71 -5.35 -5.27
CA GLN A 79 17.93 -5.30 -3.83
C GLN A 79 18.13 -3.85 -3.39
N GLU A 80 19.02 -3.12 -4.06
CA GLU A 80 19.26 -1.69 -3.80
C GLU A 80 17.95 -0.89 -3.92
N GLU A 81 17.15 -1.16 -4.96
CA GLU A 81 15.86 -0.50 -5.16
C GLU A 81 14.84 -0.85 -4.08
N GLY A 82 14.80 -2.11 -3.67
CA GLY A 82 13.95 -2.58 -2.58
C GLY A 82 14.27 -1.89 -1.27
N GLU A 83 15.55 -1.77 -0.93
CA GLU A 83 16.03 -1.12 0.30
C GLU A 83 15.74 0.38 0.31
N LEU A 84 15.97 1.06 -0.82
CA LEU A 84 15.71 2.49 -0.96
C LEU A 84 14.21 2.81 -0.84
N LEU A 85 13.36 2.06 -1.55
CA LEU A 85 11.90 2.23 -1.43
C LEU A 85 11.40 1.86 -0.03
N SER A 86 11.94 0.81 0.59
CA SER A 86 11.61 0.46 1.99
C SER A 86 11.94 1.61 2.94
N THR A 87 13.10 2.26 2.75
CA THR A 87 13.50 3.44 3.54
C THR A 87 12.56 4.62 3.33
N ILE A 88 12.12 4.84 2.09
CA ILE A 88 11.13 5.88 1.77
C ILE A 88 9.79 5.59 2.45
N PHE A 89 9.31 4.34 2.44
CA PHE A 89 8.01 3.99 3.00
C PHE A 89 7.97 3.98 4.52
N GLN A 90 9.07 3.60 5.18
CA GLN A 90 9.12 3.37 6.62
C GLN A 90 8.49 4.49 7.47
N PRO A 91 8.87 5.79 7.34
CA PRO A 91 8.26 6.84 8.15
C PRO A 91 6.75 6.97 7.91
N PHE A 92 6.29 6.77 6.68
CA PHE A 92 4.87 6.86 6.35
C PHE A 92 4.07 5.65 6.85
N TYR A 93 4.67 4.46 6.88
CA TYR A 93 4.05 3.30 7.50
C TYR A 93 3.93 3.42 9.00
N ILE A 94 4.91 4.05 9.66
CA ILE A 94 4.82 4.35 11.09
C ILE A 94 3.65 5.30 11.32
N GLU A 95 3.60 6.43 10.62
CA GLU A 95 2.55 7.44 10.78
C GLU A 95 1.14 6.89 10.45
N ALA A 96 1.00 6.15 9.35
CA ALA A 96 -0.27 5.49 8.99
C ALA A 96 -0.65 4.40 10.00
N GLY A 97 0.33 3.65 10.52
CA GLY A 97 0.12 2.65 11.55
C GLY A 97 -0.36 3.27 12.86
N GLU A 98 0.23 4.39 13.29
CA GLU A 98 -0.18 5.11 14.50
C GLU A 98 -1.64 5.60 14.39
N GLU A 99 -2.05 6.09 13.21
CA GLU A 99 -3.44 6.44 12.93
C GLU A 99 -4.37 5.22 13.05
N GLY A 100 -3.95 4.05 12.57
CA GLY A 100 -4.68 2.79 12.69
C GLY A 100 -4.86 2.34 14.14
N GLN A 101 -3.79 2.44 14.93
CA GLN A 101 -3.79 2.14 16.36
C GLN A 101 -4.73 3.09 17.12
N MET A 102 -4.59 4.40 16.89
CA MET A 102 -5.44 5.41 17.53
C MET A 102 -6.91 5.21 17.20
N TYR A 103 -7.24 4.80 15.97
CA TYR A 103 -8.61 4.48 15.61
C TYR A 103 -9.16 3.31 16.44
N ALA A 104 -8.43 2.20 16.52
CA ALA A 104 -8.86 1.05 17.31
C ALA A 104 -9.06 1.41 18.79
N LEU A 105 -8.15 2.21 19.37
CA LEU A 105 -8.29 2.69 20.75
C LEU A 105 -9.53 3.56 20.92
N ARG A 106 -9.72 4.59 20.09
CA ARG A 106 -10.88 5.48 20.17
C ARG A 106 -12.20 4.74 20.00
N TYR A 107 -12.27 3.86 19.01
CA TYR A 107 -13.47 3.08 18.73
C TYR A 107 -13.87 2.23 19.94
N LEU A 108 -12.91 1.49 20.50
CA LEU A 108 -13.17 0.62 21.64
C LEU A 108 -13.46 1.42 22.91
N SER A 109 -12.71 2.50 23.19
CA SER A 109 -12.99 3.39 24.32
C SER A 109 -14.42 3.95 24.27
N GLY A 110 -14.86 4.38 23.08
CA GLY A 110 -16.22 4.88 22.86
C GLY A 110 -17.27 3.80 23.09
N LYS A 111 -17.02 2.56 22.66
CA LYS A 111 -17.94 1.44 22.86
C LYS A 111 -18.08 0.98 24.32
N ILE A 112 -16.99 1.01 25.09
CA ILE A 112 -17.02 0.60 26.51
C ILE A 112 -17.28 1.76 27.48
N GLY A 113 -17.36 3.01 26.98
CA GLY A 113 -17.64 4.19 27.79
C GLY A 113 -16.51 4.63 28.72
N ARG A 114 -15.27 4.21 28.47
CA ARG A 114 -14.08 4.63 29.22
C ARG A 114 -12.82 4.61 28.36
N ASP A 115 -11.82 5.39 28.74
CA ASP A 115 -10.55 5.42 28.02
C ASP A 115 -9.76 4.12 28.18
N ILE A 116 -9.29 3.58 27.06
CA ILE A 116 -8.31 2.50 26.99
C ILE A 116 -6.92 3.12 26.77
N ILE A 117 -5.99 2.82 27.69
CA ILE A 117 -4.59 3.23 27.58
C ILE A 117 -3.76 2.00 27.22
N PHE A 118 -3.10 2.03 26.06
CA PHE A 118 -2.25 0.92 25.62
C PHE A 118 -0.94 1.41 25.01
N LYS A 119 0.19 1.06 25.63
CA LYS A 119 1.54 1.48 25.19
C LYS A 119 2.21 0.52 24.20
N GLY A 120 1.67 -0.69 23.98
CA GLY A 120 2.39 -1.78 23.30
C GLY A 120 2.40 -1.77 21.76
N ALA A 121 1.47 -1.11 21.07
CA ALA A 121 1.37 -1.25 19.60
C ALA A 121 2.32 -0.37 18.81
N THR A 122 2.81 0.72 19.38
CA THR A 122 3.85 1.54 18.75
C THR A 122 5.09 0.70 18.46
N ILE A 123 5.45 -0.22 19.38
CA ILE A 123 6.54 -1.18 19.20
C ILE A 123 6.23 -2.16 18.06
N TRP A 124 5.00 -2.67 17.96
CA TRP A 124 4.63 -3.58 16.87
C TRP A 124 4.70 -2.90 15.51
N ILE A 125 4.16 -1.69 15.36
CA ILE A 125 4.21 -0.93 14.10
C ILE A 125 5.65 -0.65 13.71
N GLN A 126 6.49 -0.19 14.64
CA GLN A 126 7.91 0.07 14.38
C GLN A 126 8.65 -1.18 13.93
N ASN A 127 8.39 -2.33 14.57
CA ASN A 127 9.05 -3.60 14.24
C ASN A 127 8.56 -4.21 12.92
N ASN A 128 7.36 -3.85 12.44
CA ASN A 128 6.76 -4.44 11.24
C ASN A 128 6.78 -3.49 10.02
N ALA A 129 6.91 -2.18 10.21
CA ALA A 129 6.99 -1.19 9.12
C ALA A 129 8.11 -1.52 8.11
N ILE A 130 9.25 -2.00 8.60
CA ILE A 130 10.37 -2.42 7.75
C ILE A 130 10.01 -3.64 6.90
N GLN A 131 9.29 -4.62 7.47
CA GLN A 131 8.91 -5.84 6.74
C GLN A 131 7.86 -5.54 5.66
N PHE A 132 6.88 -4.68 5.97
CA PHE A 132 5.94 -4.16 4.97
C PHE A 132 6.69 -3.40 3.86
N GLY A 133 7.63 -2.54 4.24
CA GLY A 133 8.55 -1.83 3.34
C GLY A 133 9.19 -2.73 2.32
N LYS A 134 9.94 -3.72 2.78
CA LYS A 134 10.71 -4.62 1.92
C LYS A 134 9.82 -5.43 0.96
N LYS A 135 8.71 -6.01 1.44
CA LYS A 135 7.84 -6.83 0.61
C LYS A 135 7.24 -6.04 -0.56
N TYR A 136 6.66 -4.88 -0.28
CA TYR A 136 5.98 -4.09 -1.31
C TYR A 136 6.94 -3.28 -2.19
N ALA A 137 8.05 -2.80 -1.62
CA ALA A 137 9.12 -2.18 -2.39
C ALA A 137 9.61 -3.09 -3.52
N ASN A 138 9.90 -4.36 -3.21
CA ASN A 138 10.36 -5.33 -4.21
C ASN A 138 9.34 -5.56 -5.32
N MET A 139 8.04 -5.64 -5.00
CA MET A 139 6.98 -5.80 -6.00
C MET A 139 6.86 -4.58 -6.93
N ILE A 140 6.99 -3.38 -6.37
CA ILE A 140 6.95 -2.13 -7.14
C ILE A 140 8.14 -2.05 -8.09
N SER A 141 9.35 -2.30 -7.60
CA SER A 141 10.58 -2.31 -8.41
C SER A 141 10.49 -3.34 -9.53
N LYS A 142 10.09 -4.58 -9.21
CA LYS A 142 9.92 -5.64 -10.22
C LYS A 142 8.97 -5.24 -11.34
N THR A 143 7.85 -4.59 -11.01
CA THR A 143 6.86 -4.15 -12.02
C THR A 143 7.43 -3.10 -12.96
N THR A 144 8.16 -2.12 -12.42
CA THR A 144 8.79 -1.06 -13.23
C THR A 144 9.93 -1.62 -14.09
N ASN A 145 10.75 -2.52 -13.54
CA ASN A 145 11.88 -3.11 -14.24
C ASN A 145 11.41 -4.02 -15.37
N GLN A 146 10.34 -4.78 -15.16
CA GLN A 146 9.71 -5.57 -16.21
C GLN A 146 9.15 -4.69 -17.34
N ALA A 147 8.50 -3.56 -17.01
CA ALA A 147 8.02 -2.63 -18.02
C ALA A 147 9.16 -2.05 -18.88
N ILE A 148 10.28 -1.68 -18.24
CA ILE A 148 11.47 -1.18 -18.95
C ILE A 148 12.11 -2.28 -19.81
N ARG A 149 12.26 -3.50 -19.28
CA ARG A 149 12.75 -4.67 -20.03
C ARG A 149 11.92 -4.92 -21.29
N ASN A 150 10.59 -4.87 -21.18
CA ASN A 150 9.70 -5.06 -22.33
C ASN A 150 9.91 -3.95 -23.39
N GLN A 151 10.09 -2.70 -22.97
CA GLN A 151 10.38 -1.59 -23.89
C GLN A 151 11.74 -1.76 -24.58
N ILE A 152 12.77 -2.21 -23.86
CA ILE A 152 14.10 -2.46 -24.42
C ILE A 152 14.05 -3.62 -25.43
N ALA A 153 13.36 -4.72 -25.09
CA ALA A 153 13.22 -5.87 -25.97
C ALA A 153 12.53 -5.50 -27.29
N GLU A 154 11.42 -4.75 -27.21
CA GLU A 154 10.70 -4.28 -28.38
C GLU A 154 11.54 -3.31 -29.23
N ALA A 155 12.25 -2.38 -28.59
CA ALA A 155 13.12 -1.44 -29.29
C ALA A 155 14.25 -2.16 -30.06
N ILE A 156 14.85 -3.20 -29.47
CA ILE A 156 15.86 -4.03 -30.13
C ILE A 156 15.25 -4.74 -31.34
N LYS A 157 14.07 -5.32 -31.19
CA LYS A 157 13.35 -6.02 -32.27
C LYS A 157 13.03 -5.09 -33.44
N LEU A 158 12.68 -3.84 -33.16
CA LEU A 158 12.36 -2.81 -34.15
C LEU A 158 13.61 -2.11 -34.74
N GLY A 159 14.81 -2.46 -34.28
CA GLY A 159 16.05 -1.82 -34.76
C GLY A 159 16.19 -0.36 -34.32
N GLU A 160 15.53 0.03 -33.23
CA GLU A 160 15.56 1.40 -32.73
C GLU A 160 16.95 1.80 -32.21
N ASN A 161 17.27 3.09 -32.36
CA ASN A 161 18.50 3.66 -31.84
C ASN A 161 18.37 4.06 -30.35
N LEU A 162 19.51 4.42 -29.74
CA LEU A 162 19.58 4.78 -28.31
C LEU A 162 18.63 5.92 -27.91
N ASN A 163 18.42 6.93 -28.77
CA ASN A 163 17.56 8.05 -28.44
C ASN A 163 16.10 7.61 -28.34
N GLN A 164 15.65 6.72 -29.23
CA GLN A 164 14.30 6.16 -29.21
C GLN A 164 14.09 5.26 -27.97
N VAL A 165 15.09 4.45 -27.61
CA VAL A 165 15.06 3.63 -26.37
C VAL A 165 14.93 4.52 -25.13
N MET A 166 15.72 5.59 -25.04
CA MET A 166 15.63 6.55 -23.94
C MET A 166 14.26 7.22 -23.85
N GLU A 167 13.63 7.52 -24.99
CA GLU A 167 12.27 8.07 -25.04
C GLU A 167 11.24 7.07 -24.50
N ARG A 168 11.29 5.80 -24.92
CA ARG A 168 10.40 4.74 -24.40
C ARG A 168 10.49 4.61 -22.88
N ILE A 169 11.71 4.64 -22.34
CA ILE A 169 11.95 4.51 -20.91
C ILE A 169 11.47 5.75 -20.16
N THR A 170 11.64 6.93 -20.77
CA THR A 170 11.07 8.17 -20.23
C THR A 170 9.55 8.07 -20.10
N LYS A 171 8.84 7.48 -21.07
CA LYS A 171 7.39 7.26 -21.01
C LYS A 171 7.00 6.31 -19.87
N VAL A 172 7.78 5.25 -19.61
CA VAL A 172 7.56 4.36 -18.46
C VAL A 172 7.66 5.13 -17.14
N TYR A 173 8.67 5.99 -17.00
CA TYR A 173 8.81 6.83 -15.81
C TYR A 173 7.76 7.93 -15.70
N GLN A 174 7.28 8.51 -16.80
CA GLN A 174 6.16 9.46 -16.76
C GLN A 174 4.89 8.81 -16.19
N ALA A 175 4.59 7.57 -16.60
CA ALA A 175 3.49 6.81 -16.00
C ALA A 175 3.75 6.47 -14.52
N ALA A 176 5.01 6.18 -14.16
CA ALA A 176 5.40 5.95 -12.77
C ALA A 176 5.24 7.21 -11.89
N GLU A 177 5.65 8.38 -12.38
CA GLU A 177 5.50 9.68 -11.73
C GLU A 177 4.01 10.11 -11.60
N GLY A 178 3.17 9.71 -12.56
CA GLY A 178 1.74 10.03 -12.55
C GLY A 178 0.90 9.10 -11.67
N TYR A 179 -0.10 8.48 -12.29
CA TYR A 179 -1.14 7.70 -11.60
C TYR A 179 -0.58 6.54 -10.75
N ARG A 180 0.57 5.95 -11.12
CA ARG A 180 1.15 4.82 -10.36
C ARG A 180 1.67 5.26 -9.00
N SER A 181 2.32 6.42 -8.88
CA SER A 181 2.79 6.93 -7.59
C SER A 181 1.62 7.23 -6.66
N GLU A 182 0.51 7.77 -7.19
CA GLU A 182 -0.72 7.96 -6.42
C GLU A 182 -1.31 6.64 -5.94
N MET A 183 -1.46 5.67 -6.86
CA MET A 183 -2.00 4.35 -6.58
C MET A 183 -1.18 3.63 -5.50
N ILE A 184 0.15 3.63 -5.63
CA ILE A 184 1.07 3.04 -4.65
C ILE A 184 0.87 3.73 -3.31
N ALA A 185 0.93 5.07 -3.26
CA ALA A 185 0.82 5.79 -2.01
C ALA A 185 -0.51 5.50 -1.29
N ARG A 186 -1.64 5.52 -1.99
CA ARG A 186 -2.95 5.20 -1.41
C ARG A 186 -3.02 3.76 -0.89
N THR A 187 -2.56 2.81 -1.69
CA THR A 187 -2.57 1.39 -1.33
C THR A 187 -1.75 1.14 -0.07
N GLU A 188 -0.54 1.70 -0.02
CA GLU A 188 0.41 1.45 1.05
C GLU A 188 0.00 2.15 2.36
N MET A 189 -0.56 3.37 2.29
CA MET A 189 -1.11 4.03 3.48
C MET A 189 -2.35 3.31 4.01
N GLY A 190 -3.25 2.87 3.12
CA GLY A 190 -4.42 2.09 3.51
C GLY A 190 -4.05 0.76 4.17
N ARG A 191 -3.07 0.04 3.62
CA ARG A 191 -2.57 -1.23 4.16
C ARG A 191 -1.98 -1.07 5.55
N ALA A 192 -1.05 -0.12 5.73
CA ALA A 192 -0.38 0.09 7.01
C ALA A 192 -1.37 0.47 8.12
N TYR A 193 -2.28 1.41 7.82
CA TYR A 193 -3.35 1.78 8.72
C TYR A 193 -4.22 0.59 9.12
N THR A 194 -4.69 -0.17 8.14
CA THR A 194 -5.64 -1.25 8.35
C THR A 194 -5.01 -2.38 9.15
N MET A 195 -3.81 -2.80 8.78
CA MET A 195 -3.08 -3.86 9.50
C MET A 195 -2.82 -3.47 10.96
N SER A 196 -2.46 -2.21 11.20
CA SER A 196 -2.27 -1.70 12.55
C SER A 196 -3.57 -1.70 13.35
N SER A 197 -4.67 -1.21 12.78
CA SER A 197 -5.97 -1.16 13.45
C SER A 197 -6.49 -2.55 13.83
N ILE A 198 -6.46 -3.51 12.90
CA ILE A 198 -6.91 -4.89 13.15
C ILE A 198 -5.99 -5.54 14.19
N LYS A 199 -4.68 -5.35 14.10
CA LYS A 199 -3.72 -5.91 15.06
C LYS A 199 -3.91 -5.34 16.46
N GLN A 200 -4.07 -4.02 16.60
CA GLN A 200 -4.35 -3.37 17.88
C GLN A 200 -5.63 -3.92 18.49
N SER A 201 -6.70 -4.03 17.69
CA SER A 201 -7.98 -4.59 18.12
C SER A 201 -7.80 -6.04 18.62
N LYS A 202 -7.05 -6.87 17.89
CA LYS A 202 -6.72 -8.25 18.33
C LYS A 202 -5.94 -8.27 19.64
N ILE A 203 -4.94 -7.39 19.80
CA ILE A 203 -4.16 -7.30 21.04
C ILE A 203 -5.08 -6.97 22.23
N LEU A 204 -6.04 -6.06 22.04
CA LEU A 204 -7.03 -5.70 23.06
C LEU A 204 -8.07 -6.80 23.32
N GLY A 205 -8.05 -7.92 22.58
CA GLY A 205 -8.93 -9.06 22.84
C GLY A 205 -10.13 -9.18 21.90
N ILE A 206 -10.23 -8.35 20.86
CA ILE A 206 -11.25 -8.51 19.82
C ILE A 206 -11.00 -9.81 19.05
N LYS A 207 -12.09 -10.57 18.85
CA LYS A 207 -12.05 -11.89 18.22
C LYS A 207 -12.59 -11.89 16.79
N SER A 208 -13.49 -10.96 16.46
CA SER A 208 -14.13 -10.92 15.14
C SER A 208 -14.49 -9.50 14.69
N TRP A 209 -14.74 -9.37 13.37
CA TRP A 209 -15.04 -8.11 12.70
C TRP A 209 -16.19 -8.29 11.71
N ASP A 210 -17.07 -7.30 11.63
CA ASP A 210 -18.04 -7.22 10.54
C ASP A 210 -17.45 -6.41 9.39
N TRP A 211 -17.53 -6.95 8.17
CA TRP A 211 -17.35 -6.17 6.95
C TRP A 211 -18.64 -5.39 6.64
N LEU A 212 -18.55 -4.07 6.59
CA LEU A 212 -19.70 -3.19 6.32
C LEU A 212 -19.78 -2.75 4.85
N GLY A 213 -18.89 -3.28 4.01
CA GLY A 213 -18.84 -2.97 2.59
C GLY A 213 -18.19 -1.64 2.27
N CYS A 214 -18.40 -1.19 1.04
CA CYS A 214 -17.96 0.11 0.54
C CYS A 214 -19.14 0.84 -0.12
N ASN A 215 -19.04 2.16 -0.25
CA ASN A 215 -20.04 2.96 -0.98
C ASN A 215 -19.33 3.79 -2.08
N PRO A 216 -19.60 3.56 -3.37
CA PRO A 216 -20.52 2.54 -3.92
C PRO A 216 -20.03 1.11 -3.67
N VAL A 217 -20.96 0.16 -3.54
CA VAL A 217 -20.65 -1.27 -3.30
C VAL A 217 -19.93 -1.85 -4.51
N CYS A 218 -18.77 -2.49 -4.29
CA CYS A 218 -18.04 -3.18 -5.34
C CYS A 218 -18.39 -4.69 -5.37
N PRO A 219 -18.22 -5.38 -6.51
CA PRO A 219 -18.60 -6.80 -6.66
C PRO A 219 -17.92 -7.75 -5.66
N ILE A 220 -16.80 -7.35 -5.08
CA ILE A 220 -16.02 -8.16 -4.14
C ILE A 220 -16.56 -8.02 -2.71
N CYS A 221 -17.15 -6.87 -2.36
CA CYS A 221 -17.60 -6.61 -1.00
C CYS A 221 -18.86 -7.38 -0.62
N GLY A 222 -19.81 -7.51 -1.55
CA GLY A 222 -21.11 -8.15 -1.30
C GLY A 222 -21.00 -9.53 -0.64
N PRO A 223 -20.37 -10.52 -1.31
CA PRO A 223 -20.24 -11.86 -0.78
C PRO A 223 -19.51 -11.95 0.57
N PHE A 224 -18.61 -11.00 0.84
CA PHE A 224 -17.87 -10.97 2.11
C PHE A 224 -18.69 -10.36 3.25
N MET A 225 -19.65 -9.47 2.98
CA MET A 225 -20.58 -9.00 4.01
C MET A 225 -21.55 -10.10 4.46
N ASP A 226 -21.97 -10.96 3.53
CA ASP A 226 -22.97 -12.01 3.78
C ASP A 226 -22.49 -13.09 4.76
N SER A 227 -21.17 -13.20 4.97
CA SER A 227 -20.54 -14.16 5.88
C SER A 227 -19.99 -13.54 7.17
N ASN A 228 -20.43 -12.34 7.53
CA ASN A 228 -20.11 -11.74 8.83
C ASN A 228 -20.59 -12.62 10.02
N PRO A 229 -19.87 -12.61 11.16
CA PRO A 229 -18.62 -11.90 11.41
C PRO A 229 -17.39 -12.73 11.01
N HIS A 230 -16.28 -12.05 10.68
CA HIS A 230 -15.01 -12.66 10.25
C HIS A 230 -14.00 -12.75 11.37
N THR A 231 -13.17 -13.79 11.35
CA THR A 231 -11.98 -13.92 12.20
C THR A 231 -10.90 -12.89 11.82
N TYR A 232 -9.89 -12.72 12.70
CA TYR A 232 -8.74 -11.86 12.41
C TYR A 232 -8.04 -12.25 11.11
N GLU A 233 -7.83 -13.55 10.92
CA GLU A 233 -7.11 -14.08 9.77
C GLU A 233 -7.88 -13.80 8.47
N GLU A 234 -9.20 -13.99 8.47
CA GLU A 234 -10.07 -13.72 7.33
C GLU A 234 -10.13 -12.22 6.99
N ILE A 235 -10.39 -11.36 7.97
CA ILE A 235 -10.53 -9.91 7.72
C ILE A 235 -9.19 -9.30 7.29
N ALA A 236 -8.07 -9.72 7.91
CA ALA A 236 -6.74 -9.26 7.53
C ALA A 236 -6.38 -9.72 6.12
N ALA A 237 -6.64 -10.99 5.77
CA ALA A 237 -6.40 -11.50 4.42
C ALA A 237 -7.23 -10.76 3.37
N PHE A 238 -8.53 -10.57 3.63
CA PHE A 238 -9.43 -9.85 2.74
C PHE A 238 -8.94 -8.43 2.50
N ARG A 239 -8.67 -7.67 3.57
CA ARG A 239 -8.14 -6.30 3.50
C ARG A 239 -6.87 -6.18 2.68
N MET A 240 -5.94 -7.11 2.84
CA MET A 240 -4.67 -7.11 2.11
C MET A 240 -4.83 -7.41 0.63
N SER A 241 -5.93 -8.08 0.25
CA SER A 241 -6.30 -8.37 -1.14
C SER A 241 -7.14 -7.28 -1.81
N THR A 242 -7.56 -6.24 -1.07
CA THR A 242 -8.40 -5.18 -1.64
C THR A 242 -7.64 -4.29 -2.64
N HIS A 243 -8.39 -3.74 -3.60
CA HIS A 243 -7.85 -2.90 -4.66
C HIS A 243 -7.38 -1.52 -4.14
N PRO A 244 -6.48 -0.81 -4.86
CA PRO A 244 -5.94 0.49 -4.46
C PRO A 244 -6.97 1.59 -4.13
N ASN A 245 -8.18 1.48 -4.67
CA ASN A 245 -9.29 2.41 -4.46
C ASN A 245 -10.39 1.83 -3.54
N CYS A 246 -10.05 0.88 -2.66
CA CYS A 246 -11.05 0.27 -1.79
C CYS A 246 -11.49 1.26 -0.72
N PHE A 247 -12.79 1.60 -0.73
CA PHE A 247 -13.44 2.41 0.30
C PHE A 247 -14.11 1.56 1.38
N GLY A 248 -13.80 0.26 1.39
CA GLY A 248 -14.35 -0.71 2.32
C GLY A 248 -14.06 -0.33 3.77
N TYR A 249 -14.98 -0.63 4.65
CA TYR A 249 -14.78 -0.49 6.09
C TYR A 249 -15.26 -1.74 6.83
N ASP A 250 -14.48 -2.10 7.84
CA ASP A 250 -14.80 -3.12 8.82
C ASP A 250 -15.02 -2.44 10.17
N GLN A 251 -15.74 -3.13 11.05
CA GLN A 251 -15.90 -2.75 12.44
C GLN A 251 -15.55 -3.94 13.34
N PRO A 252 -14.80 -3.73 14.44
CA PRO A 252 -14.69 -4.73 15.49
C PRO A 252 -16.07 -5.13 16.04
N VAL A 253 -16.31 -6.43 16.21
CA VAL A 253 -17.46 -6.91 16.97
C VAL A 253 -17.08 -6.88 18.45
N VAL A 254 -17.75 -6.03 19.22
CA VAL A 254 -17.47 -5.80 20.64
C VAL A 254 -18.60 -6.43 21.47
N PRO A 255 -18.35 -7.52 22.22
CA PRO A 255 -19.33 -8.09 23.16
C PRO A 255 -19.76 -7.08 24.23
N GLU A 256 -20.97 -7.23 24.78
CA GLU A 256 -21.48 -6.36 25.85
C GLU A 256 -20.62 -6.44 27.13
N ASP A 257 -20.07 -7.62 27.42
CA ASP A 257 -19.19 -7.92 28.56
C ASP A 257 -17.69 -7.76 28.22
N PHE A 258 -17.37 -7.08 27.12
CA PHE A 258 -15.99 -6.96 26.66
C PHE A 258 -15.10 -6.21 27.65
N ILE A 259 -14.05 -6.89 28.11
CA ILE A 259 -12.97 -6.30 28.91
C ILE A 259 -11.70 -6.33 28.05
N PRO A 260 -11.11 -5.16 27.74
CA PRO A 260 -9.90 -5.12 26.93
C PRO A 260 -8.70 -5.70 27.69
N ASN A 261 -7.82 -6.39 26.97
CA ASN A 261 -6.53 -6.86 27.46
C ASN A 261 -5.56 -5.67 27.63
N GLU A 262 -5.76 -4.87 28.66
CA GLU A 262 -4.87 -3.76 29.01
C GLU A 262 -3.54 -4.31 29.55
N VAL A 263 -2.44 -3.72 29.08
CA VAL A 263 -1.11 -3.94 29.65
C VAL A 263 -0.70 -2.60 30.23
N TYR A 264 -0.78 -2.50 31.58
CA TYR A 264 -0.36 -1.34 32.35
C TYR A 264 1.16 -1.14 32.28
#